data_AF-A0A9C8L1H9-F1
#
_entry.id   AF-A0A9C8L1H9-F1
#
_cell.length_a   1.000
_cell.length_b   1.000
_cell.length_c   1.000
_cell.angle_alpha   90.00
_cell.angle_beta   90.00
_cell.angle_gamma   90.00
#
_symmetry.space_group_name_H-M   'P 1'
#
loop_
_entity.id
_entity.type
_entity.pdbx_description
1 polymer ?
#
loop_
_entity_poly.entity_id
_entity_poly.type
_entity_poly.pdbx_seq_one_letter_code
_entity_poly.pdbx_strand_id
1 'polypeptide(L)'
;MQELTSQITAVTVYPDRARVTRAVALELAPGKQQLAFPELPLTLDAASVRAAAHGTARGRLLGVDVQRKYFAVTPAARVRALEEGIEALQDALAAHDSEVGRLEEERVTWQGLLGATETYARGIAFGK
;
A
#
# COMPACT_ATOMS: atom_id res chain seq x y z
N MET A 1 8.51 1.76 -29.16
CA MET A 1 9.02 0.97 -28.02
C MET A 1 7.83 0.16 -27.53
N GLN A 2 7.86 -1.16 -27.68
CA GLN A 2 6.73 -2.03 -27.32
C GLN A 2 6.88 -2.46 -25.87
N GLU A 3 5.90 -2.15 -25.02
CA GLU A 3 5.88 -2.58 -23.63
C GLU A 3 5.39 -4.03 -23.55
N LEU A 4 6.09 -4.85 -22.76
CA LEU A 4 5.83 -6.27 -22.65
C LEU A 4 5.58 -6.66 -21.20
N THR A 5 4.49 -7.37 -20.97
CA THR A 5 4.27 -8.06 -19.71
C THR A 5 5.06 -9.37 -19.72
N SER A 6 6.12 -9.44 -18.91
CA SER A 6 6.88 -10.68 -18.71
C SER A 6 6.53 -11.35 -17.39
N GLN A 7 6.58 -12.67 -17.39
CA GLN A 7 6.25 -13.50 -16.23
C GLN A 7 7.53 -13.92 -15.50
N ILE A 8 7.47 -13.98 -14.17
CA ILE A 8 8.56 -14.51 -13.36
C ILE A 8 8.51 -16.03 -13.44
N THR A 9 9.56 -16.64 -14.01
CA THR A 9 9.65 -18.10 -14.18
C THR A 9 10.40 -18.75 -13.03
N ALA A 10 11.36 -18.06 -12.43
CA ALA A 10 12.13 -18.56 -11.30
C ALA A 10 12.63 -17.44 -10.41
N VAL A 11 12.72 -17.72 -9.11
CA VAL A 11 13.34 -16.85 -8.11
C VAL A 11 14.29 -17.68 -7.27
N THR A 12 15.53 -17.24 -7.13
CA THR A 12 16.53 -17.83 -6.23
C THR A 12 16.89 -16.79 -5.17
N VAL A 13 16.62 -17.09 -3.90
CA VAL A 13 16.85 -16.17 -2.79
C VAL A 13 18.17 -16.51 -2.09
N TYR A 14 19.01 -15.51 -1.92
CA TYR A 14 20.21 -15.52 -1.09
C TYR A 14 19.97 -14.60 0.13
N PRO A 15 20.79 -14.71 1.19
CA PRO A 15 20.61 -13.89 2.40
C PRO A 15 20.62 -12.38 2.16
N ASP A 16 21.38 -11.91 1.16
CA ASP A 16 21.59 -10.49 0.86
C ASP A 16 20.93 -10.03 -0.45
N ARG A 17 20.43 -10.95 -1.29
CA ARG A 17 19.87 -10.64 -2.62
C ARG A 17 18.95 -11.72 -3.15
N ALA A 18 18.06 -11.36 -4.06
CA ALA A 18 17.28 -12.33 -4.83
C ALA A 18 17.64 -12.22 -6.32
N ARG A 19 17.85 -13.37 -6.96
CA ARG A 19 17.95 -13.47 -8.41
C ARG A 19 16.59 -13.82 -8.98
N VAL A 20 16.04 -12.94 -9.81
CA VAL A 20 14.74 -13.12 -10.46
C VAL A 20 14.96 -13.37 -11.96
N THR A 21 14.38 -14.44 -12.47
CA THR A 21 14.37 -14.76 -13.90
C THR A 21 12.97 -14.53 -14.45
N ARG A 22 12.86 -13.60 -15.41
CA ARG A 22 11.62 -13.32 -16.15
C ARG A 22 11.75 -13.81 -17.59
N ALA A 23 10.66 -14.36 -18.13
CA ALA A 23 10.60 -14.80 -19.52
C ALA A 23 9.32 -14.29 -20.21
N VAL A 24 9.38 -14.16 -21.53
CA VAL A 24 8.25 -13.82 -22.39
C VAL A 24 8.45 -14.47 -23.75
N ALA A 25 7.39 -15.04 -24.31
CA ALA A 25 7.36 -15.52 -25.68
C ALA A 25 6.65 -14.47 -26.54
N LEU A 26 7.22 -14.14 -27.70
CA LEU A 26 6.74 -13.06 -28.55
C LEU A 26 7.08 -13.36 -30.01
N GLU A 27 6.16 -12.99 -30.90
CA GLU A 27 6.37 -13.02 -32.34
C GLU A 27 6.81 -11.63 -32.79
N LEU A 28 7.99 -11.56 -33.42
CA LEU A 28 8.55 -10.30 -33.91
C LEU A 28 8.64 -10.32 -35.43
N ALA A 29 8.15 -9.24 -36.04
CA ALA A 29 8.40 -8.98 -37.45
C ALA A 29 9.90 -8.71 -37.68
N PRO A 30 10.44 -9.06 -38.86
CA PRO A 30 11.83 -8.78 -39.20
C PRO A 30 12.12 -7.28 -39.15
N GLY A 31 13.21 -6.90 -38.50
CA GLY A 31 13.62 -5.50 -38.35
C GLY A 31 14.25 -5.20 -36.99
N LYS A 32 14.62 -3.94 -36.78
CA LYS A 32 15.08 -3.45 -35.46
C LYS A 32 13.87 -3.20 -34.57
N GLN A 33 13.77 -3.94 -33.47
CA GLN A 33 12.69 -3.88 -32.51
C GLN A 33 13.25 -3.39 -31.17
N GLN A 34 12.56 -2.46 -30.50
CA GLN A 34 12.91 -2.02 -29.16
C GLN A 34 11.79 -2.41 -28.19
N LEU A 35 12.13 -3.27 -27.24
CA LEU A 35 11.22 -3.88 -26.28
C LEU A 35 11.47 -3.28 -24.90
N ALA A 36 10.40 -2.94 -24.19
CA ALA A 36 10.45 -2.40 -22.84
C ALA A 36 9.81 -3.39 -21.86
N PHE A 37 10.52 -3.65 -20.76
CA PHE A 37 10.05 -4.47 -19.65
C PHE A 37 9.74 -3.55 -18.46
N PRO A 38 8.48 -3.15 -18.26
CA PRO A 38 8.10 -2.31 -17.14
C PRO A 38 8.12 -3.10 -15.81
N GLU A 39 7.93 -2.35 -14.72
CA GLU A 39 7.74 -2.89 -13.37
C GLU A 39 8.92 -3.76 -12.89
N LEU A 40 10.14 -3.31 -13.16
CA LEU A 40 11.33 -3.89 -12.56
C LEU A 40 11.43 -3.49 -11.09
N PRO A 41 11.92 -4.37 -10.20
CA PRO A 41 12.09 -4.05 -8.78
C PRO A 41 12.91 -2.76 -8.59
N LEU A 42 12.47 -1.87 -7.69
CA LEU A 42 13.18 -0.60 -7.40
C LEU A 42 14.60 -0.80 -6.87
N THR A 43 14.82 -1.90 -6.13
CA THR A 43 16.11 -2.30 -5.57
C THR A 43 17.02 -3.00 -6.58
N LEU A 44 16.59 -3.14 -7.85
CA LEU A 44 17.38 -3.76 -8.89
C LEU A 44 18.66 -2.96 -9.18
N ASP A 45 19.77 -3.69 -9.22
CA ASP A 45 21.04 -3.20 -9.71
C ASP A 45 21.09 -3.31 -11.24
N ALA A 46 21.18 -2.16 -11.92
CA ALA A 46 21.25 -2.08 -13.38
C ALA A 46 22.44 -2.85 -13.96
N ALA A 47 23.58 -2.91 -13.24
CA ALA A 47 24.76 -3.63 -13.70
C ALA A 47 24.60 -5.17 -13.61
N SER A 48 23.62 -5.65 -12.84
CA SER A 48 23.36 -7.08 -12.67
C SER A 48 22.47 -7.68 -13.76
N VAL A 49 21.81 -6.83 -14.57
CA VAL A 49 20.84 -7.26 -15.57
C VAL A 49 21.54 -7.95 -16.73
N ARG A 50 21.04 -9.14 -17.07
CA ARG A 50 21.47 -9.91 -18.24
C ARG A 50 20.22 -10.32 -19.01
N ALA A 51 20.25 -10.17 -20.33
CA ALA A 51 19.18 -10.67 -21.19
C ALA A 51 19.75 -11.67 -22.20
N ALA A 52 18.97 -12.71 -22.45
CA ALA A 52 19.20 -13.65 -23.52
C ALA A 52 17.90 -13.78 -24.32
N ALA A 53 18.03 -13.91 -25.63
CA ALA A 53 16.90 -14.17 -26.51
C ALA A 53 17.21 -15.43 -27.31
N HIS A 54 16.25 -16.35 -27.38
CA HIS A 54 16.34 -17.58 -28.16
C HIS A 54 15.11 -17.62 -29.07
N GLY A 55 15.30 -18.01 -30.32
CA GLY A 55 14.23 -18.01 -31.31
C GLY A 55 14.59 -18.78 -32.56
N THR A 56 13.59 -19.06 -33.37
CA THR A 56 13.71 -19.79 -34.64
C THR A 56 14.37 -18.94 -35.75
N ALA A 57 14.25 -17.61 -35.66
CA ALA A 57 14.89 -16.67 -36.58
C ALA A 57 16.30 -16.30 -36.11
N ARG A 58 17.21 -16.00 -37.06
CA ARG A 58 18.55 -15.43 -36.77
C ARG A 58 18.41 -13.99 -36.24
N GLY A 59 18.11 -13.86 -34.96
CA GLY A 59 18.08 -12.59 -34.23
C GLY A 59 19.39 -12.34 -33.49
N ARG A 60 19.83 -11.08 -33.44
CA ARG A 60 20.92 -10.64 -32.54
C ARG A 60 20.37 -9.63 -31.55
N LEU A 61 20.64 -9.86 -30.27
CA LEU A 61 20.40 -8.87 -29.23
C LEU A 61 21.49 -7.78 -29.34
N LEU A 62 21.07 -6.55 -29.63
CA LEU A 62 22.00 -5.43 -29.86
C LEU A 62 22.52 -4.81 -28.56
N GLY A 63 21.71 -4.84 -27.51
CA GLY A 63 22.05 -4.28 -26.22
C GLY A 63 20.91 -4.40 -25.23
N VAL A 64 21.22 -4.20 -23.97
CA VAL A 64 20.26 -4.05 -22.87
C VAL A 64 20.59 -2.73 -22.20
N ASP A 65 19.57 -1.91 -21.99
CA ASP A 65 19.68 -0.68 -21.21
C ASP A 65 18.61 -0.69 -20.13
N VAL A 66 18.95 -0.18 -18.95
CA VAL A 66 18.06 -0.13 -17.79
C VAL A 66 17.92 1.33 -17.40
N GLN A 67 16.73 1.88 -17.66
CA GLN A 67 16.43 3.26 -17.35
C GLN A 67 15.50 3.36 -16.15
N ARG A 68 15.92 4.11 -15.13
CA ARG A 68 15.03 4.49 -14.03
C ARG A 68 14.15 5.64 -14.50
N LYS A 69 12.91 5.32 -14.85
CA LYS A 69 11.90 6.33 -15.16
C LYS A 69 11.29 6.82 -13.85
N TYR A 70 11.79 7.94 -13.35
CA TYR A 70 11.14 8.67 -12.27
C TYR A 70 9.83 9.23 -12.82
N PHE A 71 8.70 8.76 -12.32
CA PHE A 71 7.41 9.39 -12.63
C PHE A 71 7.43 10.79 -12.03
N ALA A 72 7.65 11.80 -12.86
CA ALA A 72 7.44 13.20 -12.50
C ALA A 72 5.93 13.47 -12.46
N VAL A 73 5.22 12.82 -11.53
CA VAL A 73 3.90 13.26 -11.14
C VAL A 73 4.14 14.26 -10.03
N THR A 74 3.99 15.54 -10.35
CA THR A 74 3.87 16.60 -9.34
C THR A 74 2.89 16.10 -8.28
N PRO A 75 3.32 15.88 -7.03
CA PRO A 75 2.53 15.10 -6.06
C PRO A 75 1.21 15.78 -5.67
N ALA A 76 1.02 17.05 -6.03
CA ALA A 76 -0.02 17.91 -5.48
C ALA A 76 -1.43 17.31 -5.51
N ALA A 77 -1.90 16.71 -6.61
CA ALA A 77 -3.28 16.23 -6.68
C ALA A 77 -3.51 14.95 -5.86
N ARG A 78 -2.58 13.98 -5.93
CA ARG A 78 -2.72 12.70 -5.23
C ARG A 78 -2.38 12.82 -3.74
N VAL A 79 -1.42 13.66 -3.39
CA VAL A 79 -1.11 13.99 -1.99
C VAL A 79 -2.27 14.72 -1.37
N ARG A 80 -2.83 15.74 -2.05
CA ARG A 80 -4.01 16.45 -1.55
C ARG A 80 -5.22 15.55 -1.33
N ALA A 81 -5.50 14.63 -2.26
CA ALA A 81 -6.59 13.66 -2.08
C ALA A 81 -6.35 12.71 -0.88
N LEU A 82 -5.10 12.37 -0.59
CA LEU A 82 -4.74 11.57 0.59
C LEU A 82 -4.83 12.40 1.88
N GLU A 83 -4.42 13.68 1.86
CA GLU A 83 -4.56 14.62 2.98
C GLU A 83 -6.03 14.86 3.33
N GLU A 84 -6.88 15.12 2.32
CA GLU A 84 -8.34 15.24 2.49
C GLU A 84 -8.94 13.94 3.08
N GLY A 85 -8.43 12.78 2.67
CA GLY A 85 -8.83 11.49 3.24
C GLY A 85 -8.41 11.30 4.70
N ILE A 86 -7.22 11.79 5.08
CA ILE A 86 -6.74 11.74 6.47
C ILE A 86 -7.57 12.67 7.36
N GLU A 87 -7.87 13.88 6.89
CA GLU A 87 -8.68 14.87 7.61
C GLU A 87 -10.09 14.32 7.88
N ALA A 88 -10.74 13.76 6.87
CA ALA A 88 -12.07 13.15 7.03
C ALA A 88 -12.09 11.98 8.04
N LEU A 89 -11.02 11.17 8.08
CA LEU A 89 -10.90 10.08 9.04
C LEU A 89 -10.64 10.60 10.47
N GLN A 90 -9.88 11.67 10.62
CA GLN A 90 -9.65 12.32 11.91
C GLN A 90 -10.93 12.94 12.46
N ASP A 91 -11.73 13.59 11.61
CA ASP A 91 -13.03 14.14 11.99
C ASP A 91 -14.00 13.05 12.44
N ALA A 92 -14.04 11.91 11.72
CA ALA A 92 -14.86 10.77 12.11
C ALA A 92 -14.42 10.18 13.46
N LEU A 93 -13.11 10.09 13.70
CA LEU A 93 -12.57 9.61 14.98
C LEU A 93 -12.96 10.55 16.13
N ALA A 94 -12.80 11.87 15.93
CA ALA A 94 -13.17 12.88 16.92
C ALA A 94 -14.69 12.85 17.23
N ALA A 95 -15.53 12.62 16.21
CA ALA A 95 -16.97 12.46 16.39
C ALA A 95 -17.29 11.23 17.25
N HIS A 96 -16.65 10.09 16.99
CA HIS A 96 -16.82 8.89 17.81
C HIS A 96 -16.35 9.09 19.26
N ASP A 97 -15.21 9.74 19.48
CA ASP A 97 -14.72 10.05 20.82
C ASP A 97 -15.69 10.95 21.59
N SER A 98 -16.30 11.93 20.91
CA SER A 98 -17.32 12.79 21.52
C SER A 98 -18.57 12.01 21.93
N GLU A 99 -18.98 11.01 21.14
CA GLU A 99 -20.12 10.16 21.45
C GLU A 99 -19.83 9.25 22.65
N VAL A 100 -18.63 8.68 22.73
CA VAL A 100 -18.16 7.91 23.88
C VAL A 100 -18.17 8.77 25.15
N GLY A 101 -17.61 9.99 25.08
CA GLY A 101 -17.60 10.90 26.22
C GLY A 101 -19.02 11.23 26.72
N ARG A 102 -19.96 11.51 25.81
CA ARG A 102 -21.36 11.77 26.15
C ARG A 102 -22.01 10.57 26.87
N LEU A 103 -21.78 9.36 26.36
CA LEU A 103 -22.33 8.14 26.96
C LEU A 103 -21.73 7.85 28.34
N GLU A 104 -20.44 8.18 28.55
CA GLU A 104 -19.79 8.04 29.84
C GLU A 104 -20.34 9.03 30.88
N GLU A 105 -20.55 10.29 30.50
CA GLU A 105 -21.19 11.30 31.36
C GLU A 105 -22.60 10.86 31.79
N GLU A 106 -23.38 10.35 30.83
CA GLU A 106 -24.72 9.80 31.09
C GLU A 106 -24.64 8.61 32.08
N ARG A 107 -23.69 7.69 31.86
CA ARG A 107 -23.46 6.55 32.74
C ARG A 107 -23.10 6.97 34.17
N VAL A 108 -22.22 7.97 34.32
CA VAL A 108 -21.83 8.51 35.63
C VAL A 108 -23.03 9.14 36.33
N THR A 109 -23.87 9.88 35.59
CA THR A 109 -25.09 10.50 36.12
C THR A 109 -26.07 9.44 36.65
N TRP A 110 -26.33 8.38 35.87
CA TRP A 110 -27.17 7.27 36.31
C TRP A 110 -26.63 6.55 37.54
N GLN A 111 -25.31 6.34 37.61
CA GLN A 111 -24.67 5.78 38.80
C GLN A 111 -24.81 6.68 40.04
N GLY A 112 -24.69 8.00 39.87
CA GLY A 112 -24.90 8.97 40.95
C GLY A 112 -26.33 8.94 41.50
N LEU A 113 -27.33 8.85 40.63
CA LEU A 113 -28.74 8.73 41.03
C LEU A 113 -29.00 7.42 41.79
N LEU A 114 -28.46 6.29 41.32
CA LEU A 114 -28.58 5.00 42.01
C LEU A 114 -27.96 5.06 43.42
N GLY A 115 -26.76 5.62 43.57
CA GLY A 115 -26.13 5.78 44.89
C GLY A 115 -26.93 6.70 45.83
N ALA A 116 -27.55 7.76 45.29
CA ALA A 116 -28.40 8.65 46.07
C ALA A 116 -29.67 7.93 46.58
N THR A 117 -30.27 7.04 45.77
CA THR A 117 -31.43 6.26 46.22
C THR A 117 -31.10 5.29 47.36
N GLU A 118 -29.92 4.65 47.33
CA GLU A 118 -29.47 3.79 48.44
C GLU A 118 -29.27 4.60 49.73
N THR A 119 -28.66 5.77 49.61
CA THR A 119 -28.45 6.69 50.74
C THR A 119 -29.79 7.15 51.32
N TYR A 120 -30.77 7.45 50.47
CA TYR A 120 -32.12 7.87 50.87
C TYR A 120 -32.92 6.74 51.53
N ALA A 121 -32.88 5.53 50.96
CA ALA A 121 -33.50 4.34 51.54
C ALA A 121 -32.90 4.00 52.91
N ARG A 122 -31.57 4.14 53.04
CA ARG A 122 -30.86 3.96 54.32
C ARG A 122 -31.26 5.05 55.33
N GLY A 123 -31.40 6.30 54.91
CA GLY A 123 -31.87 7.40 55.76
C GLY A 123 -33.29 7.20 56.32
N ILE A 124 -34.21 6.67 55.50
CA ILE A 124 -35.57 6.33 55.95
C ILE A 124 -35.57 5.14 56.92
N ALA A 125 -34.69 4.15 56.72
CA ALA A 125 -34.61 2.96 57.56
C ALA A 125 -33.99 3.23 58.96
N PHE A 126 -33.11 4.22 59.09
CA PHE A 126 -32.43 4.55 60.36
C PHE A 126 -32.97 5.82 61.05
N GLY A 127 -33.98 6.50 60.49
CA GLY A 127 -34.63 7.66 61.11
C GLY A 127 -35.63 7.27 62.20
N LYS A 128 -35.26 7.51 63.46
CA LYS A 128 -36.17 7.72 64.60
C LYS A 128 -36.11 9.18 65.01
#